data_AF-A0A9J6FWC9-F1
#
_entry.id   AF-A0A9J6FWC9-F1
#
_cell.length_a   1.000
_cell.length_b   1.000
_cell.length_c   1.000
_cell.angle_alpha   90.00
_cell.angle_beta   90.00
_cell.angle_gamma   90.00
#
_symmetry.space_group_name_H-M   'P 1'
#
loop_
_entity.id
_entity.type
_entity.pdbx_description
1 polymer ?
#
loop_
_entity_poly.entity_id
_entity_poly.type
_entity_poly.pdbx_seq_one_letter_code
_entity_poly.pdbx_strand_id
1 'polypeptide(L)'
;MRSQHTAEAKAGRNSERSAGRAVSNRLLAEEARKIADNLKLGNFAASSQYIKRWKAQFGITMRQATNDSQKTPDDLAEPASAFRSAVNALRLRHDFTPANIASMDQTMVRIDNPACRTNNVPVKQQCA
;
A
#
# COMPACT_ATOMS: atom_id res chain seq x y z
N MET A 1 -22.21 21.93 -15.23
CA MET A 1 -21.59 20.98 -16.20
C MET A 1 -20.42 20.15 -15.66
N ARG A 2 -19.69 20.58 -14.61
CA ARG A 2 -18.54 19.83 -14.04
C ARG A 2 -18.86 18.57 -13.21
N SER A 3 -20.13 18.20 -13.01
CA SER A 3 -20.55 17.24 -11.96
C SER A 3 -20.84 15.81 -12.45
N GLN A 4 -21.25 15.63 -13.71
CA GLN A 4 -21.73 14.31 -14.19
C GLN A 4 -20.59 13.36 -14.56
N HIS A 5 -19.61 13.81 -15.36
CA HIS A 5 -18.44 13.00 -15.75
C HIS A 5 -17.61 12.48 -14.55
N THR A 6 -17.64 13.20 -13.44
CA THR A 6 -16.91 12.83 -12.23
C THR A 6 -17.56 11.71 -11.42
N ALA A 7 -18.89 11.55 -11.51
CA ALA A 7 -19.63 10.53 -10.77
C ALA A 7 -19.51 9.15 -11.43
N GLU A 8 -19.51 9.10 -12.77
CA GLU A 8 -19.35 7.86 -13.54
C GLU A 8 -17.95 7.26 -13.37
N ALA A 9 -16.91 8.09 -13.37
CA ALA A 9 -15.54 7.66 -13.07
C ALA A 9 -15.40 7.07 -11.65
N LYS A 10 -16.22 7.55 -10.69
CA LYS A 10 -16.27 7.01 -9.32
C LYS A 10 -16.98 5.64 -9.29
N ALA A 11 -18.05 5.47 -10.06
CA ALA A 11 -18.78 4.21 -10.17
C ALA A 11 -17.93 3.10 -10.81
N GLY A 12 -17.24 3.39 -11.92
CA GLY A 12 -16.37 2.42 -12.61
C GLY A 12 -15.17 1.95 -11.77
N ARG A 13 -14.65 2.80 -10.89
CA ARG A 13 -13.63 2.37 -9.91
C ARG A 13 -14.20 1.43 -8.85
N ASN A 14 -15.42 1.65 -8.40
CA ASN A 14 -16.02 0.84 -7.34
C ASN A 14 -16.32 -0.59 -7.84
N SER A 15 -16.75 -0.76 -9.09
CA SER A 15 -16.94 -2.09 -9.68
C SER A 15 -15.62 -2.86 -9.79
N GLU A 16 -14.53 -2.22 -10.22
CA GLU A 16 -13.21 -2.85 -10.28
C GLU A 16 -12.68 -3.26 -8.89
N ARG A 17 -12.96 -2.43 -7.87
CA ARG A 17 -12.60 -2.75 -6.49
C ARG A 17 -13.43 -3.90 -5.91
N SER A 18 -14.72 -3.96 -6.22
CA SER A 18 -15.57 -5.09 -5.83
C SER A 18 -15.13 -6.40 -6.50
N ALA A 19 -14.51 -6.32 -7.68
CA ALA A 19 -13.88 -7.45 -8.35
C ALA A 19 -12.46 -7.79 -7.83
N GLY A 20 -11.99 -7.12 -6.77
CA GLY A 20 -10.67 -7.36 -6.18
C GLY A 20 -9.48 -6.82 -7.00
N ARG A 21 -9.73 -6.09 -8.09
CA ARG A 21 -8.67 -5.61 -8.99
C ARG A 21 -8.04 -4.30 -8.51
N ALA A 22 -6.72 -4.22 -8.62
CA ALA A 22 -5.98 -3.01 -8.30
C ALA A 22 -6.22 -1.93 -9.37
N VAL A 23 -6.78 -0.79 -8.95
CA VAL A 23 -7.01 0.35 -9.85
C VAL A 23 -5.77 1.24 -9.84
N SER A 24 -5.13 1.43 -10.99
CA SER A 24 -3.94 2.28 -11.17
C SER A 24 -4.29 3.68 -11.70
N ASN A 25 -3.35 4.64 -11.62
CA ASN A 25 -3.54 5.97 -12.20
C ASN A 25 -3.74 5.93 -13.71
N ARG A 26 -3.07 4.99 -14.39
CA ARG A 26 -3.21 4.77 -15.83
C ARG A 26 -4.65 4.36 -16.17
N LEU A 27 -5.20 3.42 -15.41
CA LEU A 27 -6.56 2.93 -15.61
C LEU A 27 -7.60 4.04 -15.38
N LEU A 28 -7.41 4.86 -14.33
CA LEU A 28 -8.26 6.04 -14.10
C LEU A 28 -8.18 7.06 -15.24
N ALA A 29 -6.99 7.28 -15.82
CA ALA A 29 -6.81 8.19 -16.94
C ALA A 29 -7.40 7.64 -18.26
N GLU A 30 -7.39 6.32 -18.44
CA GLU A 30 -8.06 5.65 -19.57
C GLU A 30 -9.58 5.76 -19.47
N GLU A 31 -10.16 5.45 -18.32
CA GLU A 31 -11.60 5.60 -18.10
C GLU A 31 -12.06 7.05 -18.22
N ALA A 32 -11.29 8.01 -17.69
CA ALA A 32 -11.60 9.42 -17.85
C ALA A 32 -11.59 9.88 -19.31
N ARG A 33 -10.68 9.34 -20.14
CA ARG A 33 -10.65 9.62 -21.59
C ARG A 33 -11.84 9.00 -22.31
N LYS A 34 -12.18 7.75 -22.04
CA LYS A 34 -13.37 7.10 -22.61
C LYS A 34 -14.65 7.89 -22.31
N ILE A 35 -14.81 8.35 -21.06
CA ILE A 35 -15.95 9.18 -20.67
C ILE A 35 -15.93 10.51 -21.43
N ALA A 36 -14.77 11.15 -21.58
CA ALA A 36 -14.64 12.40 -22.33
C ALA A 36 -14.96 12.25 -23.82
N ASP A 37 -14.52 11.15 -24.44
CA ASP A 37 -14.81 10.82 -25.85
C ASP A 37 -16.31 10.60 -26.05
N ASN A 38 -16.96 9.86 -25.16
CA ASN A 38 -18.41 9.63 -25.17
C ASN A 38 -19.20 10.95 -25.03
N LEU A 39 -18.69 11.87 -24.22
CA LEU A 39 -19.28 13.19 -23.98
C LEU A 39 -18.85 14.24 -25.03
N LYS A 40 -18.05 13.86 -26.03
CA LYS A 40 -17.49 14.75 -27.07
C LYS A 40 -16.75 15.96 -26.49
N LEU A 41 -16.10 15.78 -25.34
CA LEU A 41 -15.23 16.77 -24.71
C LEU A 41 -13.89 16.76 -25.45
N GLY A 42 -13.83 17.52 -26.56
CA GLY A 42 -12.61 17.63 -27.37
C GLY A 42 -11.38 18.05 -26.55
N ASN A 43 -10.24 17.45 -26.91
CA ASN A 43 -8.92 17.78 -26.35
C ASN A 43 -8.74 17.50 -24.84
N PHE A 44 -9.53 16.59 -24.27
CA PHE A 44 -9.37 16.19 -22.87
C PHE A 44 -8.13 15.33 -22.64
N ALA A 45 -7.07 15.94 -22.13
CA ALA A 45 -5.89 15.24 -21.66
C ALA A 45 -6.07 14.88 -20.18
N ALA A 46 -6.39 13.62 -19.87
CA ALA A 46 -6.47 13.06 -18.52
C ALA A 46 -5.09 13.07 -17.81
N SER A 47 -4.56 14.27 -17.57
CA SER A 47 -3.22 14.52 -17.06
C SER A 47 -3.04 14.03 -15.62
N SER A 48 -1.79 13.85 -15.21
CA SER A 48 -1.44 13.53 -13.82
C SER A 48 -2.02 14.55 -12.83
N GLN A 49 -2.02 15.83 -13.19
CA GLN A 49 -2.57 16.93 -12.41
C GLN A 49 -4.10 16.82 -12.29
N TYR A 50 -4.80 16.46 -13.38
CA TYR A 50 -6.23 16.19 -13.37
C TYR A 50 -6.56 15.04 -12.42
N ILE A 51 -5.86 13.91 -12.53
CA ILE A 51 -6.09 12.73 -11.68
C ILE A 51 -5.82 13.06 -10.20
N LYS A 52 -4.77 13.85 -9.90
CA LYS A 52 -4.48 14.31 -8.53
C LYS A 52 -5.62 15.16 -7.96
N ARG A 53 -6.12 16.13 -8.74
CA ARG A 53 -7.23 17.00 -8.32
C ARG A 53 -8.54 16.24 -8.18
N TRP A 54 -8.85 15.35 -9.13
CA TRP A 54 -10.03 14.49 -9.08
C TRP A 54 -10.01 13.62 -7.83
N LYS A 55 -8.87 13.00 -7.50
CA LYS A 55 -8.73 12.23 -6.26
C LYS A 55 -8.96 13.05 -5.02
N ALA A 56 -8.36 14.24 -4.92
CA ALA A 56 -8.54 15.14 -3.78
C ALA A 56 -10.02 15.56 -3.64
N GLN A 57 -10.68 15.89 -4.76
CA GLN A 57 -12.08 16.29 -4.79
C GLN A 57 -13.03 15.18 -4.28
N PHE A 58 -12.72 13.91 -4.55
CA PHE A 58 -13.56 12.78 -4.16
C PHE A 58 -13.06 12.02 -2.93
N GLY A 59 -12.05 12.51 -2.23
CA GLY A 59 -11.44 11.82 -1.07
C GLY A 59 -10.84 10.46 -1.43
N ILE A 60 -10.38 10.29 -2.68
CA ILE A 60 -9.87 9.01 -3.18
C ILE A 60 -8.38 8.92 -2.89
N THR A 61 -8.02 8.09 -1.93
CA THR A 61 -6.64 7.63 -1.75
C THR A 61 -6.39 6.36 -2.56
N MET A 62 -5.21 6.29 -3.16
CA MET A 62 -4.69 5.02 -3.67
C MET A 62 -4.13 4.28 -2.47
N ARG A 63 -4.57 3.04 -2.25
CA ARG A 63 -3.86 2.20 -1.29
C ARG A 63 -2.49 1.91 -1.87
N GLN A 64 -1.45 2.14 -1.08
CA GLN A 64 -0.14 1.57 -1.36
C GLN A 64 -0.32 0.05 -1.38
N ALA A 65 0.33 -0.64 -2.30
CA ALA A 65 0.34 -2.10 -2.28
C ALA A 65 0.86 -2.52 -0.90
N THR A 66 -0.03 -3.08 -0.08
CA THR A 66 0.37 -3.81 1.10
C THR A 66 1.17 -4.99 0.59
N ASN A 67 2.43 -5.11 1.04
CA ASN A 67 3.26 -6.27 0.72
C ASN A 67 2.43 -7.54 0.96
N ASP A 68 2.50 -8.52 0.05
CA ASP A 68 1.67 -9.74 0.11
C ASP A 68 1.79 -10.48 1.45
N SER A 69 2.89 -10.24 2.19
CA SER A 69 3.09 -10.65 3.58
C SER A 69 2.03 -10.16 4.58
N GLN A 70 1.11 -9.27 4.19
CA GLN A 70 -0.03 -8.81 5.00
C GLN A 70 -1.36 -9.45 4.61
N LYS A 71 -1.41 -10.30 3.57
CA LYS A 71 -2.60 -11.08 3.23
C LYS A 71 -2.53 -12.40 4.00
N THR A 72 -3.49 -12.62 4.89
CA THR A 72 -3.75 -13.96 5.42
C THR A 72 -4.25 -14.82 4.26
N PRO A 73 -3.62 -15.95 3.93
CA PRO A 73 -4.18 -16.92 2.99
C PRO A 73 -5.59 -17.35 3.44
N ASP A 74 -6.51 -17.50 2.49
CA ASP A 74 -7.91 -17.83 2.80
C ASP A 74 -8.01 -19.13 3.62
N ASP A 75 -7.12 -20.09 3.32
CA ASP A 75 -6.98 -21.40 3.95
C ASP A 75 -6.58 -21.33 5.44
N LEU A 76 -6.03 -20.19 5.87
CA LEU A 76 -5.51 -19.98 7.24
C LEU A 76 -6.45 -19.15 8.12
N ALA A 77 -7.57 -18.66 7.59
CA ALA A 77 -8.52 -17.84 8.36
C ALA A 77 -9.13 -18.64 9.54
N GLU A 78 -9.63 -19.84 9.27
CA GLU A 78 -10.21 -20.73 10.28
C GLU A 78 -9.17 -21.22 11.30
N PRO A 79 -8.00 -21.77 10.90
CA PRO A 79 -6.94 -22.12 11.84
C PRO A 79 -6.47 -20.95 12.72
N ALA A 80 -6.32 -19.75 12.15
CA ALA A 80 -5.92 -18.57 12.91
C ALA A 80 -6.97 -18.14 13.94
N SER A 81 -8.26 -18.26 13.59
CA SER A 81 -9.38 -18.00 14.52
C SER A 81 -9.40 -19.01 15.66
N ALA A 82 -9.26 -20.30 15.35
CA ALA A 82 -9.21 -21.38 16.33
C ALA A 82 -8.03 -21.21 17.29
N PHE A 83 -6.84 -20.89 16.76
CA PHE A 83 -5.64 -20.64 17.57
C PHE A 83 -5.84 -19.47 18.54
N ARG A 84 -6.33 -18.31 18.06
CA ARG A 84 -6.59 -17.14 18.91
C ARG A 84 -7.58 -17.45 20.02
N SER A 85 -8.64 -18.19 19.71
CA SER A 85 -9.64 -18.62 20.69
C SER A 85 -9.03 -19.53 21.75
N ALA A 86 -8.21 -20.50 21.35
CA ALA A 86 -7.53 -21.41 22.28
C ALA A 86 -6.56 -20.67 23.21
N VAL A 87 -5.73 -19.76 22.67
CA VAL A 87 -4.80 -18.93 23.45
C VAL A 87 -5.55 -18.05 24.45
N ASN A 88 -6.65 -17.41 24.03
CA ASN A 88 -7.46 -16.60 24.93
C ASN A 88 -8.10 -17.43 26.05
N ALA A 89 -8.61 -18.63 25.75
CA ALA A 89 -9.18 -19.52 26.76
C ALA A 89 -8.13 -20.00 27.77
N LEU A 90 -6.90 -20.29 27.33
CA LEU A 90 -5.78 -20.60 28.23
C LEU A 90 -5.41 -19.40 29.09
N ARG A 91 -5.33 -18.21 28.49
CA ARG A 91 -5.01 -16.97 29.18
C ARG A 91 -6.00 -16.68 30.33
N LEU A 92 -7.30 -16.82 30.06
CA LEU A 92 -8.35 -16.65 31.07
C LEU A 92 -8.33 -17.74 32.15
N ARG A 93 -8.05 -18.99 31.80
CA ARG A 93 -7.99 -20.11 32.76
C ARG A 93 -6.85 -20.01 33.76
N HIS A 94 -5.77 -19.34 33.38
CA HIS A 94 -4.54 -19.24 34.19
C HIS A 94 -4.28 -17.81 34.69
N ASP A 95 -5.26 -16.90 34.59
CA ASP A 95 -5.15 -15.49 34.99
C ASP A 95 -3.91 -14.77 34.44
N PHE A 96 -3.48 -15.15 33.23
CA PHE A 96 -2.40 -14.44 32.56
C PHE A 96 -2.89 -13.11 32.00
N THR A 97 -2.22 -12.02 32.34
CA THR A 97 -2.45 -10.73 31.70
C THR A 97 -1.57 -10.61 30.44
N PRO A 98 -1.88 -9.71 29.48
CA PRO A 98 -0.96 -9.42 28.38
C PRO A 98 0.47 -9.09 28.85
N ALA A 99 0.63 -8.50 30.03
CA ALA A 99 1.94 -8.15 30.59
C ALA A 99 2.78 -9.39 30.94
N ASN A 100 2.17 -10.56 31.07
CA ASN A 100 2.85 -11.83 31.32
C ASN A 100 3.30 -12.54 30.03
N ILE A 101 2.97 -12.01 28.86
CA ILE A 101 3.25 -12.61 27.56
C ILE A 101 4.30 -11.75 26.86
N ALA A 102 5.48 -12.33 26.60
CA ALA A 102 6.52 -11.68 25.83
C ALA A 102 6.52 -12.20 24.38
N SER A 103 6.62 -11.29 23.41
CA SER A 103 6.96 -11.65 22.03
C SER A 103 8.45 -11.90 21.94
N MET A 104 8.86 -12.90 21.18
CA MET A 104 10.25 -13.13 20.85
C MET A 104 10.33 -13.53 19.38
N ASP A 105 10.67 -12.55 18.55
CA ASP A 105 10.81 -12.73 17.12
C ASP A 105 12.24 -12.40 16.72
N GLN A 106 12.77 -13.15 15.76
CA GLN A 106 14.06 -12.83 15.15
C GLN A 106 13.86 -11.72 14.12
N THR A 107 14.70 -10.69 14.18
CA THR A 107 14.76 -9.65 13.16
C THR A 107 16.13 -9.64 12.51
N MET A 108 16.17 -9.42 11.19
CA MET A 108 17.42 -9.27 10.45
C MET A 108 18.08 -7.95 10.86
N VAL A 109 19.29 -8.02 11.40
CA VAL A 109 20.15 -6.85 11.57
C VAL A 109 20.94 -6.63 10.29
N ARG A 110 20.78 -5.47 9.67
CA ARG A 110 21.60 -5.05 8.53
C ARG A 110 22.76 -4.21 9.05
N ILE A 111 23.98 -4.61 8.71
CA ILE A 111 25.17 -3.78 8.92
C ILE A 111 25.34 -2.96 7.65
N ASP A 112 25.03 -1.67 7.72
CA ASP A 112 25.34 -0.75 6.63
C ASP A 112 26.86 -0.59 6.59
N ASN A 113 27.52 -1.27 5.65
CA ASN A 113 28.91 -0.98 5.37
C ASN A 113 28.95 0.42 4.73
N PRO A 114 29.54 1.44 5.37
CA PRO A 114 29.73 2.71 4.69
C PRO A 114 30.53 2.40 3.41
N ALA A 115 30.01 2.86 2.26
CA ALA A 115 30.71 2.72 0.99
C ALA A 115 32.17 3.12 1.21
N CYS A 116 33.12 2.27 0.75
CA CYS A 116 34.55 2.53 0.83
C CYS A 116 34.83 3.93 0.29
N ARG A 117 34.83 4.93 1.18
CA ARG A 117 35.35 6.25 0.86
C ARG A 117 36.84 6.01 0.78
N THR A 118 37.34 5.88 -0.45
CA THR A 118 38.73 6.15 -0.75
C THR A 118 39.03 7.54 -0.20
N ASN A 119 39.63 7.59 0.98
CA ASN A 119 40.24 8.81 1.49
C ASN A 119 41.37 9.13 0.51
N ASN A 120 41.13 10.04 -0.43
CA ASN A 120 42.14 10.61 -1.32
C ASN A 120 43.11 11.53 -0.55
N VAL A 121 43.41 11.22 0.72
CA VAL A 121 44.43 11.94 1.47
C VAL A 121 45.77 11.36 1.01
N PRO A 122 46.64 12.14 0.36
CA PRO A 122 47.96 11.66 0.02
C PRO A 122 48.69 11.28 1.31
N VAL A 123 49.00 10.00 1.46
CA VAL A 123 49.87 9.51 2.53
C VAL A 123 51.22 10.17 2.31
N LYS A 124 51.56 11.18 3.12
CA LYS A 124 52.97 11.56 3.30
C LYS A 124 53.63 10.42 4.05
N GLN A 125 54.32 9.58 3.28
CA GLN A 125 55.31 8.64 3.78
C GLN A 125 56.32 9.46 4.60
N GLN A 126 56.34 9.26 5.91
CA GLN A 126 57.50 9.57 6.74
C GLN A 126 58.04 8.25 7.25
N CYS A 127 59.07 7.78 6.57
CA CYS A 127 59.96 6.74 7.06
C CYS A 127 60.73 7.30 8.25
N ALA A 128 60.74 6.53 9.35
CA ALA A 128 61.85 6.43 10.27
C ALA A 128 62.00 4.94 10.61
#